data_AF-A0A971I287-F1
#
_entry.id   AF-A0A971I287-F1
#
_cell.length_a   1.000
_cell.length_b   1.000
_cell.length_c   1.000
_cell.angle_alpha   90.00
_cell.angle_beta   90.00
_cell.angle_gamma   90.00
#
_symmetry.space_group_name_H-M   'P 1'
#
loop_
_entity.id
_entity.type
_entity.pdbx_description
1 polymer ?
#
loop_
_entity_poly.entity_id
_entity_poly.type
_entity_poly.pdbx_seq_one_letter_code
_entity_poly.pdbx_strand_id
1 'polypeptide(L)'
;MAFIDELSTKFTKMVKKIGEKSEELVGLGKLNYEIYKEEDTVKKLYSKIGQVVYEAYSKENNSINVIYNLCKEIDSRRERIESLKRDAEDIKAGKSSGVTTAEASTGDNDDVEKQREEA
;
A
#
# COMPACT_ATOMS: atom_id res chain seq x y z
N MET A 1 -4.96 -8.16 -16.52
CA MET A 1 -6.29 -8.72 -16.22
C MET A 1 -6.18 -9.94 -15.32
N ALA A 2 -5.30 -10.92 -15.61
CA ALA A 2 -5.11 -12.14 -14.80
C ALA A 2 -4.98 -11.95 -13.27
N PHE A 3 -4.27 -10.92 -12.79
CA PHE A 3 -4.14 -10.67 -11.35
C PHE A 3 -5.44 -10.17 -10.68
N ILE A 4 -6.25 -9.36 -11.38
CA ILE A 4 -7.53 -8.84 -10.88
C ILE A 4 -8.60 -9.94 -10.94
N ASP A 5 -8.57 -10.78 -11.98
CA ASP A 5 -9.50 -11.90 -12.14
C ASP A 5 -9.30 -12.97 -11.05
N GLU A 6 -8.04 -13.23 -10.66
CA GLU A 6 -7.74 -14.14 -9.55
C GLU A 6 -8.18 -13.57 -8.18
N LEU A 7 -8.09 -12.25 -8.01
CA LEU A 7 -8.57 -11.55 -6.80
C LEU A 7 -10.10 -11.54 -6.70
N SER A 8 -10.78 -11.27 -7.82
CA SER A 8 -12.23 -11.33 -7.95
C SER A 8 -12.77 -12.71 -7.56
N THR A 9 -12.17 -13.78 -8.09
CA THR A 9 -12.62 -15.15 -7.79
C THR A 9 -12.38 -15.56 -6.34
N LYS A 10 -11.28 -15.12 -5.71
CA LYS A 10 -11.05 -15.33 -4.27
C LYS A 10 -12.04 -14.52 -3.42
N PHE A 11 -12.38 -13.30 -3.85
CA PHE A 11 -13.36 -12.43 -3.20
C PHE A 11 -14.79 -13.00 -3.25
N THR A 12 -15.25 -13.50 -4.40
CA THR A 12 -16.59 -14.10 -4.53
C THR A 12 -16.76 -15.36 -3.68
N LYS A 13 -15.68 -16.15 -3.53
CA LYS A 13 -15.68 -17.32 -2.63
C LYS A 13 -15.72 -16.92 -1.14
N MET A 14 -15.19 -15.74 -0.81
CA MET A 14 -15.15 -15.16 0.54
C MET A 14 -16.54 -14.71 1.05
N VAL A 15 -17.37 -14.11 0.16
CA VAL A 15 -18.72 -13.61 0.48
C VAL A 15 -19.68 -14.72 0.93
N LYS A 16 -19.52 -15.95 0.44
CA LYS A 16 -20.38 -17.07 0.83
C LYS A 16 -20.17 -17.59 2.25
N LYS A 17 -19.09 -17.21 2.95
CA LYS A 17 -18.72 -17.77 4.27
C LYS A 17 -19.03 -16.85 5.45
N ILE A 18 -19.38 -15.58 5.21
CA ILE A 18 -19.64 -14.56 6.24
C ILE A 18 -21.16 -14.37 6.34
N GLY A 19 -21.83 -15.26 7.05
CA GLY A 19 -23.07 -14.90 7.73
C GLY A 19 -22.69 -14.39 9.11
N GLU A 20 -23.23 -13.23 9.52
CA GLU A 20 -23.34 -12.80 10.92
C GLU A 20 -22.09 -12.19 11.59
N LYS A 21 -21.81 -10.89 11.33
CA LYS A 21 -21.30 -9.88 12.30
C LYS A 21 -21.13 -8.50 11.64
N SER A 22 -21.96 -7.53 12.02
CA SER A 22 -22.04 -6.20 11.39
C SER A 22 -20.79 -5.33 11.56
N GLU A 23 -20.07 -5.45 12.68
CA GLU A 23 -18.90 -4.62 13.00
C GLU A 23 -17.64 -5.07 12.24
N GLU A 24 -17.43 -6.39 12.14
CA GLU A 24 -16.38 -7.00 11.31
C GLU A 24 -16.59 -6.68 9.82
N LEU A 25 -17.85 -6.58 9.36
CA LEU A 25 -18.18 -6.16 8.00
C LEU A 25 -17.76 -4.71 7.69
N VAL A 26 -17.87 -3.79 8.66
CA VAL A 26 -17.43 -2.39 8.48
C VAL A 26 -15.90 -2.31 8.44
N GLY A 27 -15.21 -3.02 9.33
CA GLY A 27 -13.74 -3.10 9.33
C GLY A 27 -13.20 -3.67 8.01
N LEU A 28 -13.81 -4.76 7.54
CA LEU A 28 -13.45 -5.37 6.26
C LEU A 28 -13.77 -4.46 5.07
N GLY A 29 -14.87 -3.71 5.12
CA GLY A 29 -15.24 -2.72 4.11
C GLY A 29 -14.20 -1.61 3.96
N LYS A 30 -13.67 -1.09 5.07
CA LYS A 30 -12.60 -0.08 5.06
C LYS A 30 -11.30 -0.62 4.45
N LEU A 31 -10.87 -1.81 4.89
CA LEU A 31 -9.67 -2.46 4.33
C LEU A 31 -9.82 -2.73 2.84
N ASN A 32 -10.97 -3.23 2.39
CA ASN A 32 -11.24 -3.43 0.97
C ASN A 32 -11.16 -2.11 0.19
N TYR A 33 -11.75 -1.03 0.71
CA TYR A 33 -11.66 0.28 0.07
C TYR A 33 -10.21 0.77 -0.07
N GLU A 34 -9.38 0.60 0.98
CA GLU A 34 -7.96 0.93 0.91
C GLU A 34 -7.21 0.08 -0.12
N ILE A 35 -7.48 -1.23 -0.18
CA ILE A 35 -6.92 -2.13 -1.21
C ILE A 35 -7.28 -1.62 -2.61
N TYR A 36 -8.55 -1.32 -2.85
CA TYR A 36 -9.00 -0.80 -4.16
C TYR A 36 -8.31 0.51 -4.52
N LYS A 37 -8.14 1.42 -3.56
CA LYS A 37 -7.44 2.70 -3.76
C LYS A 37 -5.97 2.49 -4.14
N GLU A 38 -5.26 1.60 -3.46
CA GLU A 38 -3.88 1.29 -3.80
C GLU A 38 -3.78 0.60 -5.16
N GLU A 39 -4.67 -0.35 -5.48
CA GLU A 39 -4.71 -1.02 -6.78
C GLU A 39 -5.00 -0.05 -7.94
N ASP A 40 -5.91 0.90 -7.76
CA ASP A 40 -6.17 1.98 -8.72
C ASP A 40 -4.93 2.89 -8.90
N THR A 41 -4.21 3.17 -7.81
CA THR A 41 -2.99 3.97 -7.86
C THR A 41 -1.88 3.23 -8.61
N VAL A 42 -1.68 1.94 -8.37
CA VAL A 42 -0.75 1.10 -9.13
C VAL A 42 -1.10 1.11 -10.63
N LYS A 43 -2.39 1.02 -10.97
CA LYS A 43 -2.85 1.12 -12.37
C LYS A 43 -2.50 2.48 -12.99
N LYS A 44 -2.68 3.58 -12.26
CA LYS A 44 -2.30 4.93 -12.70
C LYS A 44 -0.80 5.06 -12.92
N LEU A 45 0.03 4.48 -12.04
CA LEU A 45 1.48 4.47 -12.18
C LEU A 45 1.92 3.71 -13.42
N TYR A 46 1.32 2.55 -13.73
CA TYR A 46 1.60 1.84 -14.98
C TYR A 46 1.27 2.70 -16.22
N SER A 47 0.11 3.36 -16.22
CA SER A 47 -0.24 4.30 -17.30
C SER A 47 0.78 5.44 -17.42
N LYS A 48 1.25 5.97 -16.28
CA LYS A 48 2.25 7.03 -16.26
C LYS A 48 3.59 6.58 -16.80
N ILE A 49 4.04 5.36 -16.49
CA ILE A 49 5.25 4.77 -17.09
C ILE A 49 5.11 4.70 -18.61
N GLY A 50 3.97 4.22 -19.12
CA GLY A 50 3.71 4.16 -20.56
C GLY A 50 3.80 5.54 -21.23
N GLN A 51 3.24 6.58 -20.59
CA GLN A 51 3.37 7.97 -21.06
C GLN A 51 4.83 8.44 -21.08
N VAL A 52 5.58 8.21 -20.00
CA VAL A 52 6.99 8.61 -19.89
C VAL A 52 7.84 7.92 -20.96
N VAL A 53 7.60 6.63 -21.22
CA VAL A 53 8.29 5.87 -22.28
C VAL A 53 8.01 6.45 -23.66
N TYR A 54 6.74 6.76 -23.96
CA TYR A 54 6.37 7.35 -25.26
C TYR A 54 6.95 8.74 -25.46
N GLU A 55 6.95 9.57 -24.41
CA GLU A 55 7.57 10.90 -24.44
C GLU A 55 9.09 10.82 -24.64
N ALA A 56 9.75 9.88 -23.96
CA ALA A 56 11.18 9.63 -24.10
C ALA A 56 11.55 9.26 -25.54
N TYR A 57 10.76 8.35 -26.15
CA TYR A 57 10.90 7.99 -27.56
C TYR A 57 10.70 9.20 -28.49
N SER A 58 9.66 10.01 -28.24
CA SER A 58 9.33 11.16 -29.09
C SER A 58 10.36 12.30 -29.04
N LYS A 59 11.10 12.41 -27.93
CA LYS A 59 12.06 13.50 -27.67
C LYS A 59 13.52 13.04 -27.76
N GLU A 60 13.78 11.79 -28.18
CA GLU A 60 15.10 11.15 -28.17
C GLU A 60 15.86 11.32 -26.84
N ASN A 61 15.14 11.28 -25.72
CA ASN A 61 15.69 11.54 -24.39
C ASN A 61 15.66 10.28 -23.51
N ASN A 62 16.59 10.19 -22.56
CA ASN A 62 16.61 9.11 -21.58
C ASN A 62 15.73 9.45 -20.37
N SER A 63 14.74 8.59 -20.08
CA SER A 63 13.85 8.73 -18.91
C SER A 63 14.00 7.60 -17.88
N ILE A 64 15.12 6.86 -17.90
CA ILE A 64 15.31 5.66 -17.09
C ILE A 64 15.17 5.92 -15.58
N ASN A 65 15.69 7.04 -15.09
CA ASN A 65 15.60 7.39 -13.66
C ASN A 65 14.16 7.68 -13.23
N VAL A 66 13.36 8.33 -14.08
CA VAL A 66 11.94 8.60 -13.79
C VAL A 66 11.17 7.29 -13.75
N ILE A 67 11.40 6.41 -14.73
CA ILE A 67 10.75 5.09 -14.80
C ILE A 67 11.14 4.24 -13.58
N TYR A 68 12.43 4.24 -13.20
CA TYR A 68 12.91 3.50 -12.03
C TYR A 68 12.21 3.93 -10.73
N ASN A 69 12.05 5.24 -10.52
CA ASN A 69 11.35 5.75 -9.34
C ASN A 69 9.86 5.39 -9.35
N LEU A 70 9.19 5.43 -10.51
CA LEU A 70 7.81 4.99 -10.65
C LEU A 70 7.66 3.48 -10.35
N CYS A 71 8.63 2.65 -10.75
CA CYS A 71 8.64 1.23 -10.42
C CYS A 71 8.81 1.00 -8.92
N LYS A 72 9.73 1.71 -8.26
CA LYS A 72 9.88 1.64 -6.79
C LYS A 72 8.60 2.02 -6.05
N GLU A 73 7.87 3.02 -6.55
CA GLU A 73 6.59 3.39 -5.97
C GLU A 73 5.54 2.28 -6.14
N ILE A 74 5.52 1.61 -7.30
CA ILE A 74 4.64 0.44 -7.52
C ILE A 74 4.98 -0.67 -6.54
N ASP A 75 6.25 -0.97 -6.31
CA ASP A 75 6.68 -2.02 -5.39
C ASP A 75 6.22 -1.73 -3.95
N SER A 76 6.45 -0.50 -3.46
CA SER A 76 5.98 -0.08 -2.14
C SER A 76 4.46 -0.18 -1.98
N ARG A 77 3.69 0.20 -3.02
CA ARG A 77 2.22 0.07 -2.99
C ARG A 77 1.76 -1.38 -3.01
N ARG A 78 2.47 -2.26 -3.72
CA ARG A 78 2.19 -3.70 -3.72
C ARG A 78 2.41 -4.32 -2.36
N GLU A 79 3.50 -3.96 -1.67
CA GLU A 79 3.74 -4.39 -0.29
C GLU A 79 2.59 -3.94 0.63
N ARG A 80 2.13 -2.70 0.48
CA ARG A 80 0.97 -2.18 1.23
C ARG A 80 -0.32 -2.97 0.93
N ILE A 81 -0.59 -3.29 -0.34
CA ILE A 81 -1.73 -4.12 -0.74
C ILE A 81 -1.66 -5.50 -0.08
N GLU A 82 -0.49 -6.13 -0.06
CA GLU A 82 -0.30 -7.43 0.57
C GLU A 82 -0.49 -7.38 2.09
N SER A 83 -0.04 -6.31 2.75
CA SER A 83 -0.30 -6.09 4.18
C SER A 83 -1.80 -5.96 4.46
N LEU A 84 -2.49 -5.09 3.74
CA LEU A 84 -3.93 -4.86 3.91
C LEU A 84 -4.75 -6.13 3.63
N LYS A 85 -4.31 -6.96 2.66
CA LYS A 85 -4.93 -8.26 2.37
C LYS A 85 -4.74 -9.24 3.52
N ARG A 86 -3.56 -9.29 4.15
CA ARG A 86 -3.31 -10.10 5.34
C ARG A 86 -4.17 -9.65 6.51
N ASP A 87 -4.26 -8.35 6.78
CA ASP A 87 -5.12 -7.81 7.84
C ASP A 87 -6.60 -8.18 7.62
N ALA A 88 -7.05 -8.08 6.36
CA ALA A 88 -8.39 -8.50 5.98
C ALA A 88 -8.62 -10.01 6.12
N GLU A 89 -7.60 -10.85 5.96
CA GLU A 89 -7.68 -12.29 6.19
C GLU A 89 -7.71 -12.64 7.68
N ASP A 90 -6.94 -11.93 8.51
CA ASP A 90 -6.90 -12.15 9.96
C ASP A 90 -8.24 -11.79 10.62
N ILE A 91 -8.87 -10.68 10.22
CA ILE A 91 -10.23 -10.32 10.65
C ILE A 91 -11.22 -11.42 10.27
N LYS A 92 -11.12 -11.99 9.07
CA LYS A 92 -12.00 -13.09 8.61
C LYS A 92 -11.76 -14.41 9.33
N ALA A 93 -10.54 -14.64 9.82
CA ALA A 93 -10.20 -15.83 10.58
C ALA A 93 -10.63 -15.75 12.05
N GLY A 94 -11.26 -14.64 12.47
CA GLY A 94 -11.62 -14.39 13.86
C GLY A 94 -10.39 -14.22 14.77
N LYS A 95 -9.21 -13.99 14.18
CA LYS A 95 -8.01 -13.64 14.93
C LYS A 95 -8.15 -12.19 15.30
N SER A 96 -8.42 -11.90 16.58
CA SER A 96 -8.24 -10.56 17.11
C SER A 96 -6.75 -10.25 17.00
N SER A 97 -6.36 -9.51 15.97
CA SER A 97 -5.02 -8.93 15.93
C SER A 97 -5.00 -7.91 17.07
N GLY A 98 -4.35 -8.29 18.17
CA GLY A 98 -4.07 -7.38 19.26
C GLY A 98 -3.41 -6.16 18.66
N VAL A 99 -4.02 -5.00 18.91
CA VAL A 99 -3.42 -3.72 18.63
C VAL A 99 -2.10 -3.70 19.40
N THR A 100 -0.98 -3.98 18.72
CA THR A 100 0.30 -3.46 19.19
C THR A 100 0.28 -1.99 18.87
N THR A 101 -0.36 -1.24 19.77
CA THR A 101 -0.04 0.15 19.98
C THR A 101 1.41 0.14 20.41
N ALA A 102 2.33 0.34 19.45
CA ALA A 102 3.68 0.73 19.79
C ALA A 102 3.57 2.15 20.32
N GLU A 103 3.34 2.24 21.63
CA GLU A 103 3.63 3.41 22.42
C GLU A 103 5.12 3.72 22.23
N ALA A 104 5.41 4.78 21.47
CA ALA A 104 6.67 5.47 21.53
C ALA A 104 6.38 6.94 21.82
N SER A 105 5.95 7.21 23.05
CA SER A 105 6.17 8.51 23.68
C SER A 105 6.96 8.28 24.95
N THR A 106 8.25 8.59 24.91
CA THR A 106 8.88 9.49 25.90
C THR A 106 10.35 9.63 25.53
N GLY A 107 10.76 10.88 25.39
CA GLY A 107 12.10 11.28 25.03
C GLY A 107 12.13 12.73 24.55
N ASP A 108 11.38 13.59 25.22
CA ASP A 108 11.61 15.02 25.20
C ASP A 108 12.92 15.26 25.97
N ASN A 109 13.92 15.81 25.29
CA ASN A 109 14.97 16.60 25.92
C ASN A 109 15.47 17.56 24.85
N ASP A 110 14.90 18.77 24.90
CA ASP A 110 15.57 19.98 24.49
C ASP A 110 17.02 19.99 24.99
N ASP A 111 17.98 20.13 24.07
CA ASP A 111 19.19 20.89 24.39
C ASP A 111 19.75 21.52 23.11
N VAL A 112 19.46 22.80 22.98
CA VAL A 112 20.15 23.74 22.10
C VAL A 112 21.42 24.17 22.83
N GLU A 113 22.60 23.72 22.41
CA GLU A 113 23.78 24.59 22.54
C GLU A 113 24.90 24.36 21.50
N LYS A 114 25.06 25.43 20.73
CA LYS A 114 26.17 25.94 19.93
C LYS A 114 27.56 25.81 20.60
N GLN A 115 28.59 25.48 19.81
CA GLN A 115 29.98 26.05 19.70
C GLN A 115 30.96 24.99 19.14
N ARG A 116 31.61 25.15 17.98
CA ARG A 116 32.80 25.96 17.59
C ARG A 116 34.14 25.34 18.05
N GLU A 117 35.04 25.08 17.08
CA GLU A 117 36.53 24.90 17.18
C GLU A 117 37.04 23.74 18.07
N GLU A 118 38.08 22.95 17.81
CA GLU A 118 39.35 23.01 17.04
C GLU A 118 39.83 21.55 16.83
N ALA A 119 40.38 21.22 15.65
CA ALA A 119 41.55 20.34 15.41
C ALA A 119 41.76 20.15 13.90
#